data_AF-K9XTN0-F1
#
_entry.id   AF-K9XTN0-F1
#
_cell.length_a   1.000
_cell.length_b   1.000
_cell.length_c   1.000
_cell.angle_alpha   90.00
_cell.angle_beta   90.00
_cell.angle_gamma   90.00
#
_symmetry.space_group_name_H-M   'P 1'
#
loop_
_entity.id
_entity.type
_entity.pdbx_description
1 polymer ?
#
loop_
_entity_poly.entity_id
_entity_poly.type
_entity_poly.pdbx_seq_one_letter_code
_entity_poly.pdbx_strand_id
1 'polypeptide(L)'
;MLSRQLTFLTKLTSLTLVGSFIFFNSPHLLKAEIINSSIKTKRQEKNSSRNGLPVNRIAGGSRSSCLANNHRLVALVPEENVNLTASNSPKLFFYIPATKNPYQIEFVLRNQNDELVYETSIDTNQQSGIVSISVPNSVNFKGLEVNQNYHWYLSMICDPMRRSHDLVVEGWIRRIELETAFKKQLQNSNQIKQAELYHQKGIWHDALAALAEEPDASQWSELLDSIGLEDLAQQPLIQNAHYAPWLHRDRISTYTQQ
;
A
#
# COMPACT_ATOMS: atom_id res chain seq x y z
N MET A 1 8.69 -13.57 -72.75
CA MET A 1 8.21 -13.04 -71.46
C MET A 1 8.76 -11.61 -71.33
N LEU A 2 7.98 -10.61 -71.77
CA LEU A 2 7.22 -9.64 -70.95
C LEU A 2 8.16 -8.74 -70.11
N SER A 3 8.14 -7.39 -70.09
CA SER A 3 7.31 -6.34 -70.69
C SER A 3 7.95 -4.97 -70.37
N ARG A 4 7.85 -4.02 -71.32
CA ARG A 4 7.67 -2.53 -71.28
C ARG A 4 7.55 -1.82 -69.90
N GLN A 5 7.80 -0.52 -69.65
CA GLN A 5 8.26 0.73 -70.31
C GLN A 5 8.20 1.89 -69.24
N LEU A 6 8.59 3.13 -69.62
CA LEU A 6 8.29 4.49 -69.05
C LEU A 6 9.32 5.14 -68.06
N THR A 7 10.11 6.19 -68.42
CA THR A 7 9.87 7.68 -68.51
C THR A 7 9.64 8.40 -67.16
N PHE A 8 10.08 9.62 -66.80
CA PHE A 8 10.49 10.84 -67.52
C PHE A 8 11.19 11.85 -66.56
N LEU A 9 11.76 12.92 -67.16
CA LEU A 9 12.54 14.06 -66.64
C LEU A 9 11.89 14.98 -65.57
N THR A 10 12.72 15.77 -64.86
CA THR A 10 12.70 17.28 -64.75
C THR A 10 13.69 17.77 -63.67
N LYS A 11 14.83 18.38 -64.04
CA LYS A 11 15.17 19.80 -64.29
C LYS A 11 15.33 20.73 -63.05
N LEU A 12 16.57 21.21 -62.97
CA LEU A 12 17.22 22.25 -62.16
C LEU A 12 16.60 23.67 -62.29
N THR A 13 17.12 24.59 -61.46
CA THR A 13 17.21 26.08 -61.54
C THR A 13 16.35 26.85 -60.55
N SER A 14 16.73 27.99 -59.96
CA SER A 14 18.02 28.68 -59.76
C SER A 14 17.81 29.75 -58.66
N LEU A 15 18.91 30.10 -58.00
CA LEU A 15 19.13 31.12 -56.98
C LEU A 15 19.00 32.55 -57.57
N THR A 16 18.32 33.48 -56.88
CA THR A 16 18.63 34.93 -56.98
C THR A 16 18.41 35.63 -55.63
N LEU A 17 19.37 36.48 -55.29
CA LEU A 17 19.50 37.27 -54.06
C LEU A 17 19.81 38.71 -54.47
N VAL A 18 18.97 39.69 -54.09
CA VAL A 18 19.29 41.11 -53.81
C VAL A 18 18.08 41.63 -52.98
N GLY A 19 18.19 42.07 -51.71
CA GLY A 19 18.76 43.35 -51.23
C GLY A 19 17.85 44.53 -51.61
N SER A 20 17.41 45.47 -50.77
CA SER A 20 17.58 45.78 -49.35
C SER A 20 16.71 47.04 -49.03
N PHE A 21 16.43 47.30 -47.73
CA PHE A 21 16.17 48.63 -47.10
C PHE A 21 14.82 49.37 -47.43
N ILE A 22 14.11 50.11 -46.55
CA ILE A 22 14.31 50.66 -45.20
C ILE A 22 12.92 51.07 -44.59
N PHE A 23 12.70 50.68 -43.32
CA PHE A 23 12.08 51.39 -42.17
C PHE A 23 10.64 51.94 -42.21
N PHE A 24 9.83 51.56 -41.21
CA PHE A 24 9.14 52.50 -40.30
C PHE A 24 8.74 51.82 -38.97
N ASN A 25 9.42 52.25 -37.90
CA ASN A 25 9.00 52.44 -36.50
C ASN A 25 7.79 51.68 -35.92
N SER A 26 8.02 50.84 -34.90
CA SER A 26 7.81 51.23 -33.48
C SER A 26 7.97 50.03 -32.52
N PRO A 27 8.71 50.18 -31.40
CA PRO A 27 8.84 49.14 -30.39
C PRO A 27 7.71 49.29 -29.38
N HIS A 28 6.61 48.54 -29.54
CA HIS A 28 5.67 48.39 -28.44
C HIS A 28 6.23 47.34 -27.46
N LEU A 29 6.96 47.84 -26.48
CA LEU A 29 7.26 47.19 -25.22
C LEU A 29 5.98 46.60 -24.62
N LEU A 30 5.73 45.31 -24.83
CA LEU A 30 4.90 44.55 -23.92
C LEU A 30 5.80 44.17 -22.74
N LYS A 31 5.70 44.99 -21.68
CA LYS A 31 6.16 44.62 -20.35
C LYS A 31 5.57 43.24 -20.02
N ALA A 32 6.43 42.25 -19.87
CA ALA A 32 6.08 41.04 -19.16
C ALA A 32 5.84 41.45 -17.70
N GLU A 33 4.58 41.57 -17.32
CA GLU A 33 4.20 41.72 -15.94
C GLU A 33 4.44 40.36 -15.27
N ILE A 34 5.47 40.30 -14.43
CA ILE A 34 5.77 39.16 -13.58
C ILE A 34 4.57 39.05 -12.64
N ILE A 35 3.62 38.17 -12.98
CA ILE A 35 2.59 37.77 -12.04
C ILE A 35 3.33 37.03 -10.93
N ASN A 36 3.56 37.74 -9.82
CA ASN A 36 3.95 37.17 -8.55
C ASN A 36 2.78 36.31 -8.06
N SER A 37 2.57 35.15 -8.69
CA SER A 37 1.67 34.15 -8.16
C SER A 37 2.38 33.55 -6.96
N SER A 38 2.05 34.07 -5.79
CA SER A 38 2.25 33.39 -4.52
C SER A 38 1.95 31.91 -4.73
N ILE A 39 2.99 31.08 -4.71
CA ILE A 39 2.85 29.63 -4.66
C ILE A 39 2.28 29.34 -3.27
N LYS A 40 0.95 29.50 -3.14
CA LYS A 40 0.20 28.83 -2.10
C LYS A 40 0.32 27.36 -2.44
N THR A 41 1.22 26.68 -1.74
CA THR A 41 1.30 25.23 -1.67
C THR A 41 -0.11 24.71 -1.49
N LYS A 42 -0.72 24.25 -2.59
CA LYS A 42 -1.98 23.55 -2.58
C LYS A 42 -1.65 22.22 -1.91
N ARG A 43 -1.86 22.14 -0.59
CA ARG A 43 -2.06 20.86 0.10
C ARG A 43 -3.04 20.11 -0.79
N GLN A 44 -2.60 19.02 -1.40
CA GLN A 44 -3.50 18.08 -2.01
C GLN A 44 -4.49 17.70 -0.90
N GLU A 45 -5.71 18.20 -0.98
CA GLU A 45 -6.82 17.67 -0.23
C GLU A 45 -6.91 16.20 -0.63
N LYS A 46 -6.52 15.33 0.31
CA LYS A 46 -6.80 13.91 0.30
C LYS A 46 -8.31 13.79 0.17
N ASN A 47 -8.80 13.68 -1.07
CA ASN A 47 -10.19 13.46 -1.37
C ASN A 47 -10.48 11.97 -1.12
N SER A 48 -10.32 11.53 0.13
CA SER A 48 -10.87 10.25 0.56
C SER A 48 -12.38 10.39 0.44
N SER A 49 -12.97 9.64 -0.48
CA SER A 49 -14.40 9.42 -0.56
C SER A 49 -14.98 9.33 0.86
N ARG A 50 -15.88 10.25 1.21
CA ARG A 50 -16.47 10.43 2.55
C ARG A 50 -17.45 9.31 2.88
N ASN A 51 -17.02 8.06 2.82
CA ASN A 51 -17.84 6.90 3.17
C ASN A 51 -17.89 6.65 4.68
N GLY A 52 -17.32 7.54 5.51
CA GLY A 52 -17.37 7.43 6.98
C GLY A 52 -16.52 6.29 7.56
N LEU A 53 -15.77 5.56 6.72
CA LEU A 53 -14.86 4.49 7.15
C LEU A 53 -13.47 5.09 7.41
N PRO A 54 -12.96 5.08 8.66
CA PRO A 54 -11.62 5.56 8.96
C PRO A 54 -10.58 4.65 8.29
N VAL A 55 -9.53 5.27 7.75
CA VAL A 55 -8.38 4.57 7.17
C VAL A 55 -7.11 5.33 7.51
N ASN A 56 -6.13 4.62 8.07
CA ASN A 56 -4.81 5.15 8.36
C ASN A 56 -3.71 4.16 7.95
N ARG A 57 -3.21 4.31 6.72
CA ARG A 57 -2.16 3.43 6.17
C ARG A 57 -0.79 3.61 6.81
N ILE A 58 -0.47 4.84 7.22
CA ILE A 58 0.86 5.19 7.75
C ILE A 58 0.67 5.81 9.12
N ALA A 59 1.30 5.24 10.15
CA ALA A 59 1.18 5.78 11.50
C ALA A 59 1.70 7.23 11.56
N GLY A 60 0.96 8.08 12.25
CA GLY A 60 1.36 9.46 12.49
C GLY A 60 2.59 9.57 13.41
N GLY A 61 3.25 10.73 13.39
CA GLY A 61 4.31 11.03 14.35
C GLY A 61 3.72 11.29 15.74
N SER A 62 3.81 10.29 16.62
CA SER A 62 3.57 10.49 18.06
C SER A 62 4.74 11.26 18.67
N ARG A 63 4.46 12.18 19.60
CA ARG A 63 5.44 13.06 20.27
C ARG A 63 6.44 12.32 21.19
N SER A 64 6.44 10.99 21.17
CA SER A 64 7.38 10.12 21.89
C SER A 64 7.47 8.74 21.23
N SER A 65 7.73 8.69 19.92
CA SER A 65 7.82 7.39 19.23
C SER A 65 9.04 6.59 19.72
N CYS A 66 8.86 5.27 19.92
CA CYS A 66 9.98 4.37 20.21
C CYS A 66 10.84 4.06 18.98
N LEU A 67 10.66 4.80 17.89
CA LEU A 67 11.32 4.56 16.60
C LEU A 67 12.81 4.93 16.65
N ALA A 68 13.63 4.11 16.03
CA ALA A 68 15.07 4.33 15.90
C ALA A 68 15.42 5.31 14.78
N ASN A 69 14.56 5.43 13.77
CA ASN A 69 14.77 6.24 12.57
C ASN A 69 13.47 6.96 12.16
N ASN A 70 13.49 7.61 10.99
CA ASN A 70 12.34 8.32 10.43
C ASN A 70 11.34 7.40 9.71
N HIS A 71 11.58 6.08 9.66
CA HIS A 71 10.60 5.16 9.11
C HIS A 71 9.40 5.05 10.04
N ARG A 72 8.26 4.68 9.47
CA ARG A 72 6.97 4.64 10.18
C ARG A 72 6.41 3.23 10.10
N LEU A 73 5.48 2.92 11.00
CA LEU A 73 4.62 1.75 10.85
C LEU A 73 3.74 1.97 9.61
N VAL A 74 3.76 1.02 8.68
CA VAL A 74 3.02 1.13 7.41
C VAL A 74 2.22 -0.15 7.16
N ALA A 75 0.95 -0.02 6.82
CA ALA A 75 0.18 -1.11 6.22
C ALA A 75 0.44 -1.16 4.71
N LEU A 76 0.77 -2.33 4.19
CA LEU A 76 1.01 -2.53 2.75
C LEU A 76 -0.34 -2.71 2.06
N VAL A 77 -1.09 -1.61 1.93
CA VAL A 77 -2.41 -1.55 1.28
C VAL A 77 -2.52 -0.32 0.37
N PRO A 78 -3.35 -0.36 -0.69
CA PRO A 78 -3.80 0.82 -1.41
C PRO A 78 -4.44 1.85 -0.48
N GLU A 79 -4.51 3.11 -0.91
CA GLU A 79 -5.24 4.17 -0.18
C GLU A 79 -6.77 4.11 -0.39
N GLU A 80 -7.29 2.93 -0.72
CA GLU A 80 -8.71 2.68 -0.88
C GLU A 80 -9.42 2.57 0.47
N ASN A 81 -10.70 2.97 0.50
CA ASN A 81 -11.50 2.91 1.73
C ASN A 81 -11.72 1.47 2.23
N VAL A 82 -11.83 0.50 1.31
CA VAL A 82 -12.02 -0.93 1.61
C VAL A 82 -11.20 -1.75 0.62
N ASN A 83 -10.31 -2.58 1.14
CA ASN A 83 -9.45 -3.46 0.36
C ASN A 83 -10.09 -4.85 0.22
N LEU A 84 -9.96 -5.49 -0.94
CA LEU A 84 -10.66 -6.74 -1.22
C LEU A 84 -9.78 -7.96 -0.99
N THR A 85 -10.42 -9.05 -0.56
CA THR A 85 -9.84 -10.39 -0.47
C THR A 85 -10.80 -11.41 -1.07
N ALA A 86 -10.29 -12.48 -1.66
CA ALA A 86 -11.07 -13.67 -2.03
C ALA A 86 -11.00 -14.74 -0.93
N SER A 87 -9.89 -14.77 -0.19
CA SER A 87 -9.67 -15.69 0.92
C SER A 87 -10.63 -15.47 2.08
N ASN A 88 -11.09 -16.57 2.69
CA ASN A 88 -11.78 -16.55 3.99
C ASN A 88 -10.82 -16.32 5.17
N SER A 89 -9.52 -16.58 4.97
CA SER A 89 -8.44 -16.47 5.94
C SER A 89 -7.31 -15.67 5.28
N PRO A 90 -7.48 -14.34 5.13
CA PRO A 90 -6.53 -13.49 4.43
C PRO A 90 -5.23 -13.32 5.21
N LYS A 91 -4.14 -13.04 4.47
CA LYS A 91 -2.89 -12.51 5.02
C LYS A 91 -2.88 -10.98 4.82
N LEU A 92 -2.59 -10.24 5.89
CA LEU A 92 -2.38 -8.80 5.85
C LEU A 92 -0.90 -8.49 6.08
N PHE A 93 -0.36 -7.51 5.37
CA PHE A 93 1.08 -7.21 5.37
C PHE A 93 1.36 -5.83 5.91
N PHE A 94 2.41 -5.72 6.74
CA PHE A 94 2.78 -4.50 7.43
C PHE A 94 4.29 -4.36 7.47
N TYR A 95 4.81 -3.15 7.30
CA TYR A 95 6.19 -2.83 7.57
C TYR A 95 6.35 -2.37 9.02
N ILE A 96 7.21 -3.06 9.75
CA ILE A 96 7.57 -2.81 11.14
C ILE A 96 8.92 -2.07 11.16
N PRO A 97 8.95 -0.78 11.54
CA PRO A 97 10.18 -0.01 11.61
C PRO A 97 11.09 -0.45 12.76
N ALA A 98 12.38 -0.13 12.65
CA ALA A 98 13.33 -0.31 13.74
C ALA A 98 12.99 0.58 14.94
N THR A 99 13.16 0.04 16.15
CA THR A 99 12.86 0.73 17.41
C THR A 99 14.09 0.84 18.31
N LYS A 100 14.08 1.82 19.21
CA LYS A 100 15.12 2.01 20.24
C LYS A 100 14.89 1.13 21.47
N ASN A 101 13.62 0.82 21.73
CA ASN A 101 13.17 0.07 22.89
C ASN A 101 12.32 -1.12 22.43
N PRO A 102 12.19 -2.17 23.27
CA PRO A 102 11.27 -3.25 23.02
C PRO A 102 9.84 -2.74 22.83
N TYR A 103 9.11 -3.34 21.89
CA TYR A 103 7.70 -3.07 21.64
C TYR A 103 6.88 -4.37 21.63
N GLN A 104 5.56 -4.22 21.67
CA GLN A 104 4.60 -5.28 21.37
C GLN A 104 3.76 -4.88 20.17
N ILE A 105 3.41 -5.85 19.32
CA ILE A 105 2.44 -5.64 18.24
C ILE A 105 1.13 -6.30 18.64
N GLU A 106 0.04 -5.57 18.49
CA GLU A 106 -1.33 -6.03 18.73
C GLU A 106 -2.12 -5.87 17.43
N PHE A 107 -2.75 -6.94 16.97
CA PHE A 107 -3.65 -6.93 15.81
C PHE A 107 -5.07 -7.19 16.28
N VAL A 108 -6.01 -6.35 15.84
CA VAL A 108 -7.42 -6.43 16.18
C VAL A 108 -8.23 -6.40 14.90
N LEU A 109 -9.21 -7.29 14.78
CA LEU A 109 -10.19 -7.33 13.71
C LEU A 109 -11.59 -7.24 14.32
N ARG A 110 -12.40 -6.32 13.81
CA ARG A 110 -13.79 -6.10 14.22
C ARG A 110 -14.70 -6.22 13.01
N ASN A 111 -15.95 -6.61 13.22
CA ASN A 111 -16.94 -6.63 12.15
C ASN A 111 -17.57 -5.24 11.94
N GLN A 112 -18.49 -5.13 10.99
CA GLN A 112 -19.23 -3.88 10.70
C GLN A 112 -20.10 -3.34 11.85
N ASN A 113 -20.37 -4.15 12.88
CA ASN A 113 -21.08 -3.75 14.10
C ASN A 113 -20.11 -3.33 15.23
N ASP A 114 -18.81 -3.22 14.93
CA ASP A 114 -17.72 -2.95 15.86
C ASP A 114 -17.48 -4.05 16.92
N GLU A 115 -18.04 -5.25 16.69
CA GLU A 115 -17.84 -6.41 17.56
C GLU A 115 -16.46 -7.02 17.30
N LEU A 116 -15.75 -7.39 18.37
CA LEU A 116 -14.46 -8.04 18.28
C LEU A 116 -14.60 -9.43 17.63
N VAL A 117 -13.87 -9.64 16.54
CA VAL A 117 -13.86 -10.89 15.76
C VAL A 117 -12.59 -11.69 16.02
N TYR A 118 -11.45 -11.00 16.03
CA TYR A 118 -10.15 -11.63 16.24
C TYR A 118 -9.18 -10.63 16.86
N GLU A 119 -8.33 -11.12 17.76
CA GLU A 119 -7.25 -10.37 18.36
C GLU A 119 -6.04 -11.28 18.56
N THR A 120 -4.84 -10.75 18.35
CA THR A 120 -3.60 -11.46 18.66
C THR A 120 -2.47 -10.48 18.97
N SER A 121 -1.46 -10.98 19.68
CA SER A 121 -0.18 -10.29 19.83
C SER A 121 0.90 -11.01 19.03
N ILE A 122 1.76 -10.23 18.39
CA ILE A 122 2.80 -10.72 17.50
C ILE A 122 4.16 -10.35 18.08
N ASP A 123 5.04 -11.33 18.17
CA ASP A 123 6.45 -11.12 18.48
C ASP A 123 7.30 -11.24 17.21
N THR A 124 7.97 -10.15 16.86
CA THR A 124 8.91 -10.04 15.74
C THR A 124 10.36 -10.24 16.18
N ASN A 125 10.60 -10.63 17.43
CA ASN A 125 11.92 -10.65 18.06
C ASN A 125 12.65 -9.29 17.92
N GLN A 126 11.88 -8.20 17.94
CA GLN A 126 12.37 -6.82 17.75
C GLN A 126 13.04 -6.57 16.38
N GLN A 127 12.79 -7.42 15.39
CA GLN A 127 13.30 -7.22 14.03
C GLN A 127 12.48 -6.19 13.26
N SER A 128 13.16 -5.38 12.44
CA SER A 128 12.52 -4.49 11.47
C SER A 128 12.38 -5.20 10.12
N GLY A 129 11.25 -5.02 9.46
CA GLY A 129 10.95 -5.69 8.20
C GLY A 129 9.46 -5.76 7.93
N ILE A 130 9.10 -6.41 6.82
CA ILE A 130 7.72 -6.69 6.45
C ILE A 130 7.27 -7.96 7.16
N VAL A 131 6.16 -7.88 7.88
CA VAL A 131 5.51 -9.00 8.56
C VAL A 131 4.16 -9.29 7.90
N SER A 132 3.77 -10.56 7.90
CA SER A 132 2.43 -10.99 7.51
C SER A 132 1.64 -11.46 8.71
N ILE A 133 0.35 -11.11 8.76
CA ILE A 133 -0.60 -11.54 9.78
C ILE A 133 -1.68 -12.36 9.08
N SER A 134 -1.74 -13.65 9.41
CA SER A 134 -2.80 -14.53 8.93
C SER A 134 -4.01 -14.42 9.86
N VAL A 135 -5.17 -14.03 9.34
CA VAL A 135 -6.42 -14.08 10.11
C VAL A 135 -6.89 -15.53 10.15
N PRO A 136 -6.88 -16.22 11.30
CA PRO A 136 -7.08 -17.66 11.34
C PRO A 136 -8.55 -18.05 11.17
N ASN A 137 -8.76 -19.26 10.63
CA ASN A 137 -10.02 -19.98 10.81
C ASN A 137 -9.91 -20.80 12.11
N SER A 138 -10.67 -20.43 13.12
CA SER A 138 -10.68 -21.09 14.44
C SER A 138 -12.04 -21.73 14.75
N VAL A 139 -12.14 -22.36 15.92
CA VAL A 139 -13.42 -22.90 16.41
C VAL A 139 -14.45 -21.77 16.54
N ASN A 140 -14.02 -20.59 17.03
CA ASN A 140 -14.88 -19.46 17.38
C ASN A 140 -15.01 -18.42 16.25
N PHE A 141 -14.18 -18.50 15.20
CA PHE A 141 -14.26 -17.63 14.03
C PHE A 141 -14.02 -18.42 12.75
N LYS A 142 -15.01 -18.49 11.85
CA LYS A 142 -14.96 -19.30 10.62
C LYS A 142 -14.32 -18.60 9.41
N GLY A 143 -13.64 -17.48 9.66
CA GLY A 143 -13.10 -16.62 8.62
C GLY A 143 -14.09 -15.54 8.19
N LEU A 144 -13.62 -14.69 7.29
CA LEU A 144 -14.40 -13.54 6.81
C LEU A 144 -15.61 -14.02 6.01
N GLU A 145 -16.77 -13.45 6.30
CA GLU A 145 -17.99 -13.66 5.53
C GLU A 145 -17.94 -12.87 4.23
N VAL A 146 -18.55 -13.45 3.19
CA VAL A 146 -18.64 -12.82 1.87
C VAL A 146 -19.49 -11.57 1.95
N ASN A 147 -19.00 -10.49 1.33
CA ASN A 147 -19.63 -9.17 1.26
C ASN A 147 -19.78 -8.43 2.60
N GLN A 148 -19.14 -8.90 3.68
CA GLN A 148 -19.09 -8.21 4.96
C GLN A 148 -17.80 -7.38 5.09
N ASN A 149 -17.94 -6.15 5.60
CA ASN A 149 -16.80 -5.30 5.92
C ASN A 149 -16.26 -5.65 7.32
N TYR A 150 -14.94 -5.72 7.43
CA TYR A 150 -14.23 -5.85 8.69
C TYR A 150 -13.22 -4.72 8.84
N HIS A 151 -13.12 -4.16 10.04
CA HIS A 151 -12.16 -3.13 10.39
C HIS A 151 -10.99 -3.77 11.11
N TRP A 152 -9.79 -3.64 10.55
CA TRP A 152 -8.56 -4.09 11.20
C TRP A 152 -7.78 -2.91 11.75
N TYR A 153 -7.09 -3.17 12.86
CA TYR A 153 -6.13 -2.27 13.49
C TYR A 153 -4.84 -3.04 13.74
N LEU A 154 -3.71 -2.39 13.51
CA LEU A 154 -2.41 -2.83 13.98
C LEU A 154 -1.80 -1.74 14.86
N SER A 155 -1.54 -2.08 16.11
CA SER A 155 -0.96 -1.19 17.10
C SER A 155 0.45 -1.67 17.46
N MET A 156 1.43 -0.78 17.33
CA MET A 156 2.75 -0.95 17.93
C MET A 156 2.79 -0.20 19.26
N ILE A 157 2.88 -0.99 20.34
CA ILE A 157 2.83 -0.55 21.72
C ILE A 157 4.26 -0.31 22.21
N CYS A 158 4.65 0.97 22.26
CA CYS A 158 5.97 1.40 22.72
C CYS A 158 6.08 1.45 24.25
N ASP A 159 5.00 1.83 24.94
CA ASP A 159 4.91 1.92 26.41
C ASP A 159 3.54 1.38 26.85
N PRO A 160 3.48 0.17 27.43
CA PRO A 160 2.22 -0.43 27.88
C PRO A 160 1.44 0.42 28.91
N MET A 161 2.11 1.35 29.61
CA MET A 161 1.47 2.27 30.56
C MET A 161 0.92 3.53 29.87
N ARG A 162 1.32 3.81 28.62
CA ARG A 162 0.93 4.99 27.84
C ARG A 162 0.46 4.61 26.43
N ARG A 163 -0.58 3.78 26.38
CA ARG A 163 -1.22 3.30 25.13
C ARG A 163 -1.74 4.42 24.22
N SER A 164 -1.99 5.62 24.74
CA SER A 164 -2.36 6.78 23.93
C SER A 164 -1.27 7.24 22.95
N HIS A 165 -0.04 6.75 23.11
CA HIS A 165 1.10 7.07 22.26
C HIS A 165 1.45 5.94 21.27
N ASP A 166 0.64 4.88 21.22
CA ASP A 166 0.83 3.77 20.28
C ASP A 166 0.87 4.27 18.84
N LEU A 167 1.69 3.62 18.02
CA LEU A 167 1.65 3.83 16.57
C LEU A 167 0.58 2.90 16.02
N VAL A 168 -0.45 3.48 15.41
CA VAL A 168 -1.61 2.72 14.92
C VAL A 168 -1.76 2.92 13.42
N VAL A 169 -1.93 1.82 12.70
CA VAL A 169 -2.44 1.79 11.33
C VAL A 169 -3.75 1.02 11.31
N GLU A 170 -4.69 1.45 10.48
CA GLU A 170 -6.03 0.89 10.41
C GLU A 170 -6.56 0.91 8.98
N GLY A 171 -7.52 0.03 8.69
CA GLY A 171 -8.19 0.01 7.41
C GLY A 171 -9.23 -1.10 7.31
N TRP A 172 -9.93 -1.15 6.19
CA TRP A 172 -11.04 -2.07 6.00
C TRP A 172 -10.71 -3.16 5.00
N ILE A 173 -11.21 -4.36 5.29
CA ILE A 173 -11.13 -5.52 4.41
C ILE A 173 -12.53 -6.08 4.17
N ARG A 174 -12.79 -6.50 2.93
CA ARG A 174 -14.03 -7.19 2.56
C ARG A 174 -13.73 -8.42 1.72
N ARG A 175 -14.30 -9.55 2.12
CA ARG A 175 -14.24 -10.76 1.31
C ARG A 175 -15.25 -10.70 0.18
N ILE A 176 -14.85 -11.10 -1.02
CA ILE A 176 -15.74 -11.25 -2.17
C ILE A 176 -15.79 -12.71 -2.63
N GLU A 177 -16.89 -13.08 -3.29
CA GLU A 177 -17.00 -14.37 -3.97
C GLU A 177 -16.42 -14.23 -5.39
N LEU A 178 -15.58 -15.18 -5.79
CA LEU A 178 -15.03 -15.21 -7.15
C LEU A 178 -15.95 -15.92 -8.12
N GLU A 179 -16.06 -15.38 -9.33
CA GLU A 179 -16.72 -16.05 -10.45
C GLU A 179 -16.04 -17.38 -10.79
N THR A 180 -16.83 -18.39 -11.17
CA THR A 180 -16.32 -19.74 -11.48
C THR A 180 -15.26 -19.72 -12.59
N ALA A 181 -15.43 -18.87 -13.61
CA ALA A 181 -14.45 -18.75 -14.69
C ALA A 181 -13.10 -18.22 -14.18
N PHE A 182 -13.12 -17.24 -13.29
CA PHE A 182 -11.91 -16.67 -12.69
C PHE A 182 -11.21 -17.67 -11.76
N LYS A 183 -11.97 -18.42 -10.95
CA LYS A 183 -11.41 -19.52 -10.13
C LYS A 183 -10.66 -20.55 -10.99
N LYS A 184 -11.23 -20.95 -12.13
CA LYS A 184 -10.57 -21.88 -13.07
C LYS A 184 -9.30 -21.28 -13.67
N GLN A 185 -9.32 -19.99 -14.00
CA GLN A 185 -8.13 -19.31 -14.51
C GLN A 185 -6.99 -19.28 -13.48
N LEU A 186 -7.31 -18.99 -12.21
CA LEU A 186 -6.34 -19.02 -11.11
C LEU A 186 -5.75 -20.42 -10.91
N GLN A 187 -6.59 -21.46 -10.92
CA GLN A 187 -6.16 -22.86 -10.78
C GLN A 187 -5.17 -23.31 -11.86
N ASN A 188 -5.28 -22.75 -13.07
CA ASN A 188 -4.40 -23.07 -14.19
C ASN A 188 -3.18 -22.14 -14.30
N SER A 189 -3.00 -21.23 -13.34
CA SER A 189 -1.96 -20.21 -13.34
C SER A 189 -0.89 -20.53 -12.30
N ASN A 190 0.37 -20.22 -12.60
CA ASN A 190 1.42 -20.20 -11.59
C ASN A 190 1.23 -19.02 -10.62
N GLN A 191 1.99 -19.00 -9.53
CA GLN A 191 1.84 -18.06 -8.42
C GLN A 191 2.01 -16.58 -8.84
N ILE A 192 3.01 -16.27 -9.67
CA ILE A 192 3.19 -14.91 -10.23
C ILE A 192 1.97 -14.49 -11.03
N LYS A 193 1.47 -15.37 -11.91
CA LYS A 193 0.29 -15.08 -12.72
C LYS A 193 -0.98 -14.95 -11.88
N GLN A 194 -1.12 -15.73 -10.81
CA GLN A 194 -2.21 -15.56 -9.85
C GLN A 194 -2.16 -14.17 -9.20
N ALA A 195 -0.98 -13.72 -8.77
CA ALA A 195 -0.80 -12.38 -8.20
C ALA A 195 -1.21 -11.27 -9.18
N GLU A 196 -0.77 -11.37 -10.43
CA GLU A 196 -1.14 -10.43 -11.51
C GLU A 196 -2.67 -10.41 -11.71
N LEU A 197 -3.31 -11.58 -11.77
CA LEU A 197 -4.75 -11.70 -11.95
C LEU A 197 -5.56 -11.13 -10.78
N TYR A 198 -5.12 -11.39 -9.55
CA TYR A 198 -5.73 -10.80 -8.36
C TYR A 198 -5.58 -9.28 -8.35
N HIS A 199 -4.38 -8.77 -8.65
CA HIS A 199 -4.11 -7.34 -8.72
C HIS A 199 -4.98 -6.63 -9.76
N GLN A 200 -5.11 -7.20 -10.98
CA GLN A 200 -5.98 -6.67 -12.04
C GLN A 200 -7.46 -6.59 -11.64
N LYS A 201 -7.91 -7.44 -10.70
CA LYS A 201 -9.27 -7.44 -10.16
C LYS A 201 -9.42 -6.59 -8.89
N GLY A 202 -8.36 -5.92 -8.43
CA GLY A 202 -8.34 -5.16 -7.19
C GLY A 202 -8.39 -6.02 -5.91
N ILE A 203 -8.08 -7.32 -6.02
CA ILE A 203 -8.08 -8.28 -4.91
C ILE A 203 -6.69 -8.24 -4.26
N TRP A 204 -6.41 -7.13 -3.59
CA TRP A 204 -5.07 -6.74 -3.17
C TRP A 204 -4.41 -7.73 -2.20
N HIS A 205 -5.15 -8.20 -1.19
CA HIS A 205 -4.58 -9.07 -0.16
C HIS A 205 -4.09 -10.41 -0.73
N ASP A 206 -4.87 -11.01 -1.63
CA ASP A 206 -4.51 -12.26 -2.30
C ASP A 206 -3.35 -12.06 -3.29
N ALA A 207 -3.26 -10.89 -3.95
CA ALA A 207 -2.13 -10.57 -4.82
C ALA A 207 -0.79 -10.51 -4.05
N LEU A 208 -0.77 -9.77 -2.93
CA LEU A 208 0.40 -9.71 -2.04
C LEU A 208 0.73 -11.08 -1.46
N ALA A 209 -0.28 -11.80 -0.97
CA ALA A 209 -0.09 -13.11 -0.37
C ALA A 209 0.51 -14.10 -1.37
N ALA A 210 0.05 -14.08 -2.62
CA ALA A 210 0.60 -14.90 -3.68
C ALA A 210 2.08 -14.58 -3.93
N LEU A 211 2.53 -13.32 -3.94
CA LEU A 211 3.96 -13.04 -4.12
C LEU A 211 4.81 -13.31 -2.87
N ALA A 212 4.25 -13.22 -1.67
CA ALA A 212 5.03 -13.29 -0.43
C ALA A 212 5.55 -14.70 -0.09
N GLU A 213 4.96 -15.77 -0.60
CA GLU A 213 5.42 -17.14 -0.26
C GLU A 213 6.72 -17.49 -1.00
N GLU A 214 6.86 -17.04 -2.24
CA GLU A 214 8.07 -17.14 -3.06
C GLU A 214 8.30 -15.80 -3.77
N PRO A 215 8.92 -14.82 -3.10
CA PRO A 215 9.04 -13.47 -3.62
C PRO A 215 9.96 -13.41 -4.83
N ASP A 216 9.36 -13.25 -6.01
CA ASP A 216 10.06 -12.66 -7.15
C ASP A 216 10.28 -11.17 -6.86
N ALA A 217 11.54 -10.77 -6.72
CA ALA A 217 11.90 -9.41 -6.29
C ALA A 217 11.37 -8.33 -7.25
N SER A 218 11.29 -8.63 -8.55
CA SER A 218 10.79 -7.68 -9.55
C SER A 218 9.28 -7.50 -9.38
N GLN A 219 8.53 -8.60 -9.31
CA GLN A 219 7.07 -8.57 -9.17
C GLN A 219 6.65 -7.98 -7.82
N TRP A 220 7.37 -8.30 -6.75
CA TRP A 220 7.15 -7.71 -5.43
C TRP A 220 7.34 -6.19 -5.45
N SER A 221 8.43 -5.72 -6.06
CA SER A 221 8.72 -4.30 -6.18
C SER A 221 7.69 -3.57 -7.04
N GLU A 222 7.31 -4.14 -8.18
CA GLU A 222 6.29 -3.58 -9.08
C GLU A 222 4.93 -3.46 -8.38
N LEU A 223 4.54 -4.49 -7.62
CA LEU A 223 3.28 -4.47 -6.88
C LEU A 223 3.27 -3.36 -5.81
N LEU A 224 4.36 -3.19 -5.05
CA LEU A 224 4.43 -2.12 -4.04
C LEU A 224 4.57 -0.72 -4.65
N ASP A 225 5.28 -0.58 -5.76
CA ASP A 225 5.36 0.67 -6.54
C ASP A 225 3.97 1.11 -7.02
N SER A 226 3.11 0.17 -7.43
CA SER A 226 1.72 0.47 -7.87
C SER A 226 0.87 1.21 -6.83
N ILE A 227 1.26 1.17 -5.54
CA ILE A 227 0.60 1.87 -4.43
C ILE A 227 1.49 2.91 -3.74
N GLY A 228 2.63 3.26 -4.35
CA GLY A 228 3.59 4.25 -3.85
C GLY A 228 4.32 3.80 -2.58
N LEU A 229 4.64 2.50 -2.47
CA LEU A 229 5.42 1.91 -1.38
C LEU A 229 6.73 1.27 -1.89
N GLU A 230 7.27 1.77 -3.00
CA GLU A 230 8.50 1.31 -3.64
C GLU A 230 9.71 1.27 -2.68
N ASP A 231 9.81 2.25 -1.77
CA ASP A 231 10.87 2.33 -0.75
C ASP A 231 10.87 1.14 0.23
N LEU A 232 9.74 0.43 0.34
CA LEU A 232 9.60 -0.74 1.21
C LEU A 232 9.89 -2.07 0.50
N ALA A 233 10.03 -2.07 -0.83
CA ALA A 233 10.19 -3.30 -1.60
C ALA A 233 11.45 -4.10 -1.26
N GLN A 234 12.49 -3.44 -0.77
CA GLN A 234 13.76 -4.06 -0.39
C GLN A 234 13.84 -4.43 1.10
N GLN A 235 12.78 -4.18 1.88
CA GLN A 235 12.76 -4.55 3.29
C GLN A 235 12.60 -6.07 3.44
N PRO A 236 13.24 -6.69 4.45
CA PRO A 236 13.19 -8.14 4.60
C PRO A 236 11.78 -8.62 4.96
N LEU A 237 11.33 -9.72 4.36
CA LEU A 237 10.14 -10.45 4.78
C LEU A 237 10.47 -11.31 6.01
N ILE A 238 9.84 -11.02 7.14
CA ILE A 238 10.03 -11.74 8.39
C ILE A 238 9.09 -12.95 8.39
N GLN A 239 9.64 -14.16 8.18
CA GLN A 239 8.88 -15.40 8.14
C GLN A 239 8.59 -16.02 9.52
N ASN A 240 9.36 -15.64 10.56
CA ASN A 240 9.29 -16.24 11.91
C ASN A 240 8.58 -15.34 12.93
N ALA A 241 7.47 -14.71 12.53
CA ALA A 241 6.64 -13.98 13.49
C ALA A 241 5.88 -14.97 14.38
N HIS A 242 6.07 -14.89 15.69
CA HIS A 242 5.41 -15.78 16.63
C HIS A 242 4.09 -15.17 17.10
N TYR A 243 3.01 -15.93 16.94
CA TYR A 243 1.69 -15.57 17.44
C TYR A 243 1.56 -16.04 18.88
N ALA A 244 1.41 -15.11 19.82
CA ALA A 244 1.11 -15.47 21.19
C ALA A 244 -0.39 -15.87 21.30
N PRO A 245 -0.71 -17.04 21.87
CA PRO A 245 -2.08 -17.36 22.27
C PRO A 245 -2.58 -16.31 23.26
N TRP A 246 -3.87 -15.99 23.18
CA TRP A 246 -4.49 -15.13 24.18
C TRP A 246 -4.51 -15.86 25.53
N LEU A 247 -3.60 -15.46 26.42
CA LEU A 247 -3.76 -15.69 27.84
C LEU A 247 -4.63 -14.55 28.35
N HIS A 248 -5.77 -14.86 28.97
CA HIS A 248 -6.48 -13.92 29.84
C HIS A 248 -5.42 -13.16 30.64
N ARG A 249 -5.34 -11.84 30.46
CA ARG A 249 -4.38 -11.00 31.18
C ARG A 249 -4.84 -10.88 32.64
N ASP A 250 -4.78 -11.97 33.38
CA ASP A 250 -4.84 -11.94 34.85
C ASP A 250 -3.49 -11.42 35.34
N ARG A 251 -3.34 -10.10 35.28
CA ARG A 251 -2.24 -9.40 35.93
C ARG A 251 -2.80 -8.56 37.07
N ILE A 252 -3.05 -9.21 38.21
CA ILE A 252 -3.14 -8.54 39.50
C ILE A 252 -2.14 -9.20 40.48
N SER A 253 -1.12 -8.39 40.80
CA SER A 253 -0.19 -8.39 41.94
C SER A 253 0.48 -9.69 42.42
N THR A 254 1.78 -9.80 42.17
CA THR A 254 2.73 -10.40 43.13
C THR A 254 4.04 -9.63 43.15
N TYR A 255 4.04 -8.52 43.88
CA TYR A 255 5.18 -7.79 44.49
C TYR A 255 4.50 -6.92 45.57
N THR A 256 4.78 -6.92 46.87
CA THR A 256 5.89 -7.42 47.69
C THR A 256 5.37 -7.36 49.13
N GLN A 257 5.57 -8.40 49.95
CA GLN A 257 5.76 -8.22 51.40
C GLN A 257 6.94 -9.09 51.82
N GLN A 258 8.07 -8.43 52.02
CA GLN A 258 9.06 -8.76 53.02
C GLN A 258 9.05 -7.63 54.04
#